data_AF-A0A453KEB9-F1
#
_entry.id   AF-A0A453KEB9-F1
#
_cell.length_a   1.000
_cell.length_b   1.000
_cell.length_c   1.000
_cell.angle_alpha   90.00
_cell.angle_beta   90.00
_cell.angle_gamma   90.00
#
_symmetry.space_group_name_H-M   'P 1'
#
loop_
_entity.id
_entity.type
_entity.pdbx_description
1 polymer ?
#
loop_
_entity_poly.entity_id
_entity_poly.type
_entity_poly.pdbx_seq_one_letter_code
_entity_poly.pdbx_strand_id
1 'polypeptide(L)'
;FFDAVREAEHLDWPTRLRIIMGVTYCLEHMNQLDPPVTPRTLNSSSIYLTEDYAAKFSDTEFWKDDEADAAPTRSAGQDSIVYKFGILLLEVISGRLPFSEDHGLLVLWASSYLDGKRPIGSMADPVLRASSPVPEEDLAALCDVVRLCINREAAKRPSMAEVAGLMKGAVRLSPEQTTPRNNPLWWAELEIMSTAST
;
A
#
# COMPACT_ATOMS: atom_id res chain seq x y z
N PHE A 1 -4.24 5.96 7.19
CA PHE A 1 -5.05 4.84 6.66
C PHE A 1 -6.07 4.27 7.63
N PHE A 2 -5.83 3.93 8.91
CA PHE A 2 -6.94 3.44 9.76
C PHE A 2 -7.94 4.54 10.13
N ASP A 3 -7.53 5.81 10.22
CA ASP A 3 -8.50 6.93 10.27
C ASP A 3 -9.17 7.12 8.91
N ALA A 4 -8.45 7.06 7.77
CA ALA A 4 -9.08 7.15 6.44
C ALA A 4 -9.94 5.92 6.03
N VAL A 5 -9.69 4.72 6.56
CA VAL A 5 -10.41 3.46 6.30
C VAL A 5 -11.51 3.23 7.35
N ARG A 6 -11.44 3.88 8.51
CA ARG A 6 -12.58 4.00 9.44
C ARG A 6 -13.50 5.18 9.10
N GLU A 7 -12.96 6.29 8.58
CA GLU A 7 -13.74 7.47 8.20
C GLU A 7 -14.36 7.34 6.80
N ALA A 8 -13.75 6.58 5.89
CA ALA A 8 -14.40 6.18 4.63
C ALA A 8 -15.07 4.82 4.82
N GLU A 9 -16.40 4.81 4.91
CA GLU A 9 -17.20 3.59 4.86
C GLU A 9 -16.79 2.74 3.64
N HIS A 10 -16.14 1.60 3.92
CA HIS A 10 -16.02 0.42 3.06
C HIS A 10 -15.46 0.66 1.64
N LEU A 11 -14.16 0.96 1.53
CA LEU A 11 -13.45 0.96 0.23
C LEU A 11 -13.66 -0.38 -0.50
N ASP A 12 -14.24 -0.32 -1.70
CA ASP A 12 -14.47 -1.48 -2.56
C ASP A 12 -13.16 -2.00 -3.19
N TRP A 13 -13.24 -3.17 -3.82
CA TRP A 13 -12.06 -3.82 -4.40
C TRP A 13 -11.37 -2.96 -5.47
N PRO A 14 -12.07 -2.38 -6.46
CA PRO A 14 -11.46 -1.48 -7.44
C PRO A 14 -10.73 -0.28 -6.81
N THR A 15 -11.31 0.33 -5.77
CA THR A 15 -10.68 1.48 -5.09
C THR A 15 -9.41 1.07 -4.37
N ARG A 16 -9.42 -0.09 -3.69
CA ARG A 16 -8.21 -0.66 -3.07
C ARG A 16 -7.10 -0.94 -4.08
N LEU A 17 -7.46 -1.50 -5.24
CA LEU A 17 -6.54 -1.73 -6.35
C LEU A 17 -5.95 -0.42 -6.89
N ARG A 18 -6.78 0.62 -7.06
CA ARG A 18 -6.34 1.97 -7.46
C ARG A 18 -5.30 2.54 -6.50
N ILE A 19 -5.56 2.44 -5.19
CA ILE A 19 -4.66 2.94 -4.15
C ILE A 19 -3.31 2.25 -4.20
N ILE A 20 -3.28 0.91 -4.13
CA ILE A 20 -2.02 0.17 -4.06
C ILE A 20 -1.22 0.27 -5.37
N MET A 21 -1.91 0.36 -6.52
CA MET A 21 -1.25 0.58 -7.80
C MET A 21 -0.67 2.00 -7.89
N GLY A 22 -1.37 3.03 -7.36
CA GLY A 22 -0.83 4.38 -7.24
C GLY A 22 0.46 4.42 -6.40
N VAL A 23 0.47 3.75 -5.24
CA VAL A 23 1.68 3.58 -4.41
C VAL A 23 2.80 2.91 -5.20
N THR A 24 2.48 1.86 -5.96
CA THR A 24 3.45 1.14 -6.80
C THR A 24 4.10 2.07 -7.82
N TYR A 25 3.30 2.88 -8.53
CA TYR A 25 3.81 3.84 -9.51
C TYR A 25 4.68 4.92 -8.86
N CYS A 26 4.30 5.43 -7.69
CA CYS A 26 5.13 6.37 -6.96
C CYS A 26 6.51 5.77 -6.62
N LEU A 27 6.55 4.55 -6.09
CA LEU A 27 7.81 3.88 -5.74
C LEU A 27 8.66 3.55 -6.98
N GLU A 28 8.04 3.14 -8.08
CA GLU A 28 8.72 2.92 -9.36
C GLU A 28 9.36 4.20 -9.87
N HIS A 29 8.62 5.32 -9.84
CA HIS A 29 9.12 6.61 -10.27
C HIS A 29 10.31 7.08 -9.42
N MET A 30 10.22 6.98 -8.08
CA MET A 30 11.32 7.35 -7.18
C MET A 30 12.60 6.52 -7.46
N ASN A 31 12.45 5.24 -7.80
CA ASN A 31 13.57 4.37 -8.16
C ASN A 31 14.21 4.72 -9.52
N GLN A 32 13.49 5.40 -10.40
CA GLN A 32 13.98 5.84 -11.72
C GLN A 32 14.63 7.23 -11.70
N LEU A 33 14.58 7.95 -10.58
CA LEU A 33 15.27 9.23 -10.42
C LEU A 33 16.79 9.05 -10.44
N ASP A 34 17.52 10.12 -10.75
CA ASP A 34 18.98 10.17 -10.73
C ASP A 34 19.46 11.27 -9.76
N PRO A 35 19.92 10.93 -8.54
CA PRO A 35 20.05 9.58 -8.00
C PRO A 35 18.69 8.98 -7.53
N PRO A 36 18.57 7.63 -7.46
CA PRO A 36 17.35 6.99 -6.99
C PRO A 36 16.99 7.38 -5.56
N VAL A 37 15.71 7.66 -5.31
CA VAL A 37 15.21 8.04 -3.98
C VAL A 37 14.49 6.85 -3.36
N THR A 38 14.84 6.50 -2.12
CA THR A 38 14.14 5.48 -1.34
C THR A 38 13.40 6.14 -0.19
N PRO A 39 12.07 5.94 -0.05
CA PRO A 39 11.35 6.51 1.09
C PRO A 39 11.89 5.94 2.41
N ARG A 40 11.98 6.78 3.45
CA ARG A 40 12.41 6.35 4.79
C ARG A 40 11.37 5.44 5.45
N THR A 41 10.10 5.76 5.24
CA THR A 41 8.96 5.02 5.77
C THR A 41 8.01 4.63 4.65
N LEU A 42 7.46 3.43 4.77
CA LEU A 42 6.35 2.98 3.94
C LEU A 42 5.41 2.22 4.87
N ASN A 43 4.35 2.91 5.29
CA ASN A 43 3.28 2.33 6.07
C ASN A 43 1.99 3.08 5.75
N SER A 44 0.89 2.57 6.28
CA SER A 44 -0.43 3.11 5.98
C SER A 44 -0.67 4.48 6.62
N SER A 45 0.14 4.90 7.60
CA SER A 45 0.11 6.29 8.11
C SER A 45 0.87 7.28 7.21
N SER A 46 1.82 6.82 6.39
CA SER A 46 2.60 7.67 5.49
C SER A 46 1.96 7.89 4.11
N ILE A 47 0.71 7.47 3.94
CA ILE A 47 -0.05 7.55 2.69
C ILE A 47 -1.37 8.27 2.96
N TYR A 48 -1.56 9.42 2.31
CA TYR A 48 -2.80 10.17 2.24
C TYR A 48 -3.59 9.77 1.00
N LEU A 49 -4.92 9.85 1.10
CA LEU A 49 -5.82 9.66 -0.02
C LEU A 49 -6.43 11.01 -0.38
N THR A 50 -6.51 11.30 -1.67
CA THR A 50 -7.34 12.40 -2.17
C THR A 50 -8.82 12.03 -2.09
N GLU A 51 -9.70 13.01 -2.34
CA GLU A 51 -11.15 12.80 -2.39
C GLU A 51 -11.58 11.76 -3.43
N ASP A 52 -10.80 11.60 -4.50
CA ASP A 52 -10.99 10.60 -5.55
C ASP A 52 -10.18 9.29 -5.29
N TYR A 53 -9.76 9.06 -4.05
CA TYR A 53 -9.03 7.87 -3.60
C TYR A 53 -7.72 7.59 -4.35
N ALA A 54 -7.05 8.62 -4.85
CA ALA A 54 -5.68 8.49 -5.35
C ALA A 54 -4.69 8.59 -4.18
N ALA A 55 -3.67 7.73 -4.18
CA ALA A 55 -2.66 7.70 -3.14
C ALA A 55 -1.63 8.83 -3.32
N LYS A 56 -1.28 9.51 -2.21
CA LYS A 56 -0.20 10.49 -2.10
C LYS A 56 0.66 10.15 -0.89
N PHE A 57 1.98 10.19 -1.04
CA PHE A 57 2.87 10.04 0.10
C PHE A 57 2.86 11.31 0.97
N SER A 58 2.88 11.13 2.29
CA SER A 58 3.03 12.22 3.24
C SER A 58 4.47 12.74 3.25
N ASP A 59 4.66 14.04 3.02
CA ASP A 59 5.93 14.72 3.29
C ASP A 59 6.15 14.78 4.81
N THR A 60 6.77 13.75 5.37
CA THR A 60 7.36 13.84 6.71
C THR A 60 8.79 13.35 6.62
N GLU A 61 9.69 14.34 6.57
CA GLU A 61 11.15 14.25 6.53
C GLU A 61 11.76 13.99 5.15
N PHE A 62 11.36 14.82 4.18
CA PHE A 62 12.23 15.16 3.06
C PHE A 62 13.44 15.94 3.59
N TRP A 63 14.61 15.30 3.55
CA TRP A 63 15.94 15.88 3.73
C TRP A 63 16.23 16.46 5.12
N LYS A 64 16.54 15.60 6.08
CA LYS A 64 17.63 15.90 7.01
C LYS A 64 18.65 14.78 6.94
N ASP A 65 19.77 15.07 6.29
CA ASP A 65 21.01 14.40 6.65
C ASP A 65 21.21 14.64 8.14
N ASP A 66 21.38 13.56 8.91
CA ASP A 66 22.34 13.47 9.99
C ASP A 66 22.39 12.02 10.50
N GLU A 67 23.61 11.61 10.83
CA GLU A 67 24.05 10.27 11.19
C GLU A 67 23.36 9.67 12.43
N ALA A 68 23.35 8.33 12.43
CA ALA A 68 23.42 7.44 13.58
C ALA A 68 22.49 7.69 14.79
N ASP A 69 21.53 6.77 14.97
CA ASP A 69 21.31 6.21 16.30
C ASP A 69 20.89 4.75 16.23
N ALA A 70 21.66 3.92 16.92
CA ALA A 70 21.50 2.48 17.00
C ALA A 70 20.41 2.10 18.02
N ALA A 71 19.49 1.22 17.63
CA ALA A 71 18.70 0.38 18.55
C ALA A 71 18.40 -0.98 17.89
N PRO A 72 18.27 -2.07 18.67
CA PRO A 72 18.83 -3.36 18.29
C PRO A 72 17.88 -4.27 17.50
N THR A 73 18.47 -5.07 16.61
CA THR A 73 18.00 -6.39 16.14
C THR A 73 16.53 -6.45 15.68
N ARG A 74 16.15 -5.63 14.71
CA ARG A 74 15.14 -6.04 13.72
C ARG A 74 15.91 -6.53 12.50
N SER A 75 15.70 -7.81 12.13
CA SER A 75 16.48 -8.50 11.09
C SER A 75 16.67 -7.60 9.87
N ALA A 76 17.89 -7.50 9.34
CA ALA A 76 18.30 -6.63 8.24
C ALA A 76 17.46 -6.71 6.94
N GLY A 77 16.46 -7.60 6.89
CA GLY A 77 15.43 -7.63 5.86
C GLY A 77 14.19 -6.78 6.14
N GLN A 78 13.73 -6.58 7.39
CA GLN A 78 12.41 -5.94 7.63
C GLN A 78 12.37 -4.44 7.27
N ASP A 79 13.52 -3.79 7.12
CA ASP A 79 13.61 -2.38 6.78
C ASP A 79 13.54 -2.07 5.29
N SER A 80 13.62 -3.08 4.42
CA SER A 80 13.50 -2.89 2.97
C SER A 80 12.12 -2.39 2.58
N ILE A 81 12.07 -1.38 1.70
CA ILE A 81 10.82 -0.87 1.11
C ILE A 81 10.01 -1.96 0.43
N VAL A 82 10.66 -2.95 -0.18
CA VAL A 82 9.99 -4.11 -0.81
C VAL A 82 9.22 -4.93 0.24
N TYR A 83 9.82 -5.18 1.41
CA TYR A 83 9.14 -5.89 2.49
C TYR A 83 7.97 -5.09 3.04
N LYS A 84 8.17 -3.79 3.28
CA LYS A 84 7.13 -2.87 3.76
C LYS A 84 5.97 -2.77 2.77
N PHE A 85 6.25 -2.77 1.47
CA PHE A 85 5.24 -2.83 0.41
C PHE A 85 4.44 -4.14 0.47
N GLY A 86 5.10 -5.28 0.69
CA GLY A 86 4.41 -6.57 0.88
C GLY A 86 3.47 -6.59 2.07
N ILE A 87 3.84 -5.93 3.18
CA ILE A 87 2.97 -5.76 4.34
C ILE A 87 1.79 -4.84 4.00
N LEU A 88 2.03 -3.69 3.38
CA LEU A 88 0.99 -2.76 2.94
C LEU A 88 -0.02 -3.43 2.00
N LEU A 89 0.46 -4.25 1.06
CA LEU A 89 -0.41 -5.01 0.16
C LEU A 89 -1.27 -6.04 0.93
N LEU A 90 -0.72 -6.69 1.96
CA LEU A 90 -1.52 -7.54 2.86
C LEU A 90 -2.59 -6.75 3.63
N GLU A 91 -2.27 -5.55 4.11
CA GLU A 91 -3.26 -4.68 4.76
C GLU A 91 -4.41 -4.34 3.81
N VAL A 92 -4.09 -3.97 2.56
CA VAL A 92 -5.09 -3.63 1.53
C VAL A 92 -6.00 -4.83 1.23
N ILE A 93 -5.44 -6.03 1.07
CA ILE A 93 -6.21 -7.26 0.80
C ILE A 93 -7.11 -7.64 1.97
N SER A 94 -6.57 -7.60 3.19
CA SER A 94 -7.23 -8.19 4.36
C SER A 94 -8.05 -7.20 5.19
N GLY A 95 -7.85 -5.89 4.99
CA GLY A 95 -8.43 -4.84 5.83
C GLY A 95 -7.89 -4.82 7.26
N ARG A 96 -6.79 -5.53 7.53
CA ARG A 96 -6.21 -5.69 8.87
C ARG A 96 -4.96 -4.83 9.04
N LEU A 97 -4.71 -4.40 10.26
CA LEU A 97 -3.47 -3.69 10.63
C LEU A 97 -2.27 -4.64 10.63
N PRO A 98 -1.04 -4.14 10.39
CA PRO A 98 0.20 -4.94 10.46
C PRO A 98 0.40 -5.62 11.81
N PHE A 99 -0.13 -5.01 12.86
CA PHE A 99 -0.14 -5.52 14.21
C PHE A 99 -1.46 -5.12 14.90
N SER A 100 -2.07 -6.05 15.62
CA SER A 100 -3.11 -5.76 16.62
C SER A 100 -2.87 -6.58 17.88
N GLU A 101 -3.34 -6.09 19.02
CA GLU A 101 -3.20 -6.82 20.29
C GLU A 101 -3.95 -8.16 20.26
N ASP A 102 -5.13 -8.20 19.62
CA ASP A 102 -5.98 -9.39 19.55
C ASP A 102 -5.49 -10.48 18.57
N HIS A 103 -4.74 -10.10 17.54
CA HIS A 103 -4.37 -11.01 16.44
C HIS A 103 -2.86 -11.10 16.18
N GLY A 104 -2.05 -10.31 16.89
CA GLY A 104 -0.61 -10.26 16.72
C GLY A 104 -0.20 -9.71 15.36
N LEU A 105 0.90 -10.22 14.82
CA LEU A 105 1.48 -9.77 13.55
C LEU A 105 0.69 -10.31 12.35
N LEU A 106 0.27 -9.39 11.47
CA LEU A 106 -0.47 -9.70 10.25
C LEU A 106 0.22 -10.74 9.38
N VAL A 107 1.54 -10.61 9.22
CA VAL A 107 2.35 -11.52 8.41
C VAL A 107 2.31 -12.97 8.92
N LEU A 108 2.25 -13.15 10.24
CA LEU A 108 2.16 -14.48 10.84
C LEU A 108 0.78 -15.10 10.61
N TRP A 109 -0.29 -14.29 10.76
CA TRP A 109 -1.65 -14.73 10.43
C TRP A 109 -1.79 -15.10 8.94
N ALA A 110 -1.24 -14.26 8.05
CA ALA A 110 -1.30 -14.43 6.60
C ALA A 110 -0.52 -15.67 6.12
N SER A 111 0.55 -16.07 6.83
CA SER A 111 1.44 -17.16 6.43
C SER A 111 0.70 -18.46 6.06
N SER A 112 -0.30 -18.85 6.84
CA SER A 112 -1.11 -20.04 6.56
C SER A 112 -1.89 -20.01 5.23
N TYR A 113 -2.29 -18.83 4.75
CA TYR A 113 -2.94 -18.66 3.46
C TYR A 113 -1.89 -18.65 2.34
N LEU A 114 -0.78 -17.94 2.56
CA LEU A 114 0.32 -17.86 1.62
C LEU A 114 1.02 -19.21 1.41
N ASP A 115 1.09 -20.05 2.45
CA ASP A 115 1.62 -21.42 2.37
C ASP A 115 0.63 -22.42 1.75
N GLY A 116 -0.59 -21.99 1.38
CA GLY A 116 -1.63 -22.86 0.84
C GLY A 116 -2.29 -23.79 1.86
N LYS A 117 -2.04 -23.60 3.17
CA LYS A 117 -2.69 -24.38 4.25
C LYS A 117 -4.17 -23.98 4.44
N ARG A 118 -4.54 -22.78 3.98
CA ARG A 118 -5.90 -22.23 3.99
C ARG A 118 -6.25 -21.62 2.63
N PRO A 119 -7.53 -21.62 2.23
CA PRO A 119 -7.96 -21.04 0.95
C PRO A 119 -7.71 -19.53 0.92
N ILE A 120 -7.09 -19.04 -0.16
CA ILE A 120 -6.70 -17.62 -0.30
C ILE A 120 -7.89 -16.66 -0.26
N GLY A 121 -9.06 -17.07 -0.76
CA GLY A 121 -10.29 -16.26 -0.70
C GLY A 121 -10.76 -15.92 0.72
N SER A 122 -10.33 -16.69 1.72
CA SER A 122 -10.61 -16.40 3.14
C SER A 122 -9.65 -15.38 3.76
N MET A 123 -8.64 -14.93 3.02
CA MET A 123 -7.72 -13.86 3.44
C MET A 123 -8.29 -12.46 3.14
N ALA A 124 -9.16 -12.36 2.13
CA ALA A 124 -9.79 -11.10 1.75
C ALA A 124 -10.67 -10.53 2.86
N ASP A 125 -10.66 -9.21 2.97
CA ASP A 125 -11.45 -8.45 3.94
C ASP A 125 -12.93 -8.93 3.95
N PRO A 126 -13.51 -9.25 5.13
CA PRO A 126 -14.93 -9.56 5.27
C PRO A 126 -15.86 -8.54 4.60
N VAL A 127 -15.52 -7.26 4.62
CA VAL A 127 -16.27 -6.18 3.97
C VAL A 127 -16.37 -6.41 2.47
N LEU A 128 -15.24 -6.71 1.81
CA LEU A 128 -15.21 -6.96 0.38
C LEU A 128 -16.04 -8.18 0.02
N ARG A 129 -15.95 -9.24 0.81
CA ARG A 129 -16.72 -10.48 0.61
C ARG A 129 -18.24 -10.26 0.66
N ALA A 130 -18.71 -9.19 1.31
CA ALA A 130 -20.11 -8.83 1.38
C ALA A 130 -20.55 -7.80 0.31
N SER A 131 -19.67 -6.88 -0.10
CA SER A 131 -20.02 -5.74 -0.95
C SER A 131 -19.71 -5.91 -2.44
N SER A 132 -18.67 -6.67 -2.80
CA SER A 132 -18.30 -6.90 -4.21
C SER A 132 -17.39 -8.13 -4.35
N PRO A 133 -17.65 -9.04 -5.32
CA PRO A 133 -16.82 -10.23 -5.48
C PRO A 133 -15.38 -9.84 -5.83
N VAL A 134 -14.43 -10.28 -5.02
CA VAL A 134 -12.99 -10.21 -5.31
C VAL A 134 -12.67 -11.32 -6.30
N PRO A 135 -12.17 -11.01 -7.52
CA PRO A 135 -11.75 -12.04 -8.46
C PRO A 135 -10.64 -12.89 -7.86
N GLU A 136 -10.81 -14.21 -7.87
CA GLU A 136 -9.84 -15.13 -7.27
C GLU A 136 -8.49 -15.09 -7.99
N GLU A 137 -8.49 -14.82 -9.31
CA GLU A 137 -7.28 -14.62 -10.11
C GLU A 137 -6.49 -13.39 -9.65
N ASP A 138 -7.15 -12.24 -9.50
CA ASP A 138 -6.51 -11.01 -8.99
C ASP A 138 -5.93 -11.25 -7.59
N LEU A 139 -6.71 -11.88 -6.71
CA LEU A 139 -6.28 -12.17 -5.35
C LEU A 139 -5.08 -13.12 -5.33
N ALA A 140 -5.08 -14.17 -6.16
CA ALA A 140 -3.96 -15.10 -6.29
C ALA A 140 -2.69 -14.40 -6.79
N ALA A 141 -2.81 -13.59 -7.84
CA ALA A 141 -1.70 -12.83 -8.40
C ALA A 141 -1.10 -11.85 -7.36
N LEU A 142 -1.94 -11.14 -6.61
CA LEU A 142 -1.48 -10.27 -5.53
C LEU A 142 -0.82 -11.05 -4.38
N CYS A 143 -1.34 -12.24 -4.04
CA CYS A 143 -0.70 -13.11 -3.05
C CYS A 143 0.70 -13.56 -3.49
N ASP A 144 0.91 -13.80 -4.79
CA ASP A 144 2.24 -14.13 -5.31
C ASP A 144 3.21 -12.95 -5.18
N VAL A 145 2.75 -11.72 -5.46
CA VAL A 145 3.54 -10.51 -5.20
C VAL A 145 3.88 -10.40 -3.72
N VAL A 146 2.90 -10.61 -2.82
CA VAL A 146 3.15 -10.60 -1.37
C VAL A 146 4.25 -11.60 -1.01
N ARG A 147 4.14 -12.87 -1.43
CA ARG A 147 5.11 -13.94 -1.13
C ARG A 147 6.55 -13.54 -1.50
N LEU A 148 6.72 -12.94 -2.67
CA LEU A 148 8.02 -12.47 -3.15
C LEU A 148 8.54 -11.31 -2.28
N CYS A 149 7.68 -10.34 -1.99
CA CYS A 149 8.04 -9.16 -1.21
C CYS A 149 8.39 -9.47 0.25
N ILE A 150 7.66 -10.38 0.90
CA ILE A 150 7.86 -10.73 2.31
C ILE A 150 8.85 -11.89 2.53
N ASN A 151 9.61 -12.28 1.49
CA ASN A 151 10.55 -13.39 1.60
C ASN A 151 11.51 -13.19 2.78
N ARG A 152 11.76 -14.25 3.55
CA ARG A 152 12.67 -14.21 4.71
C ARG A 152 14.10 -13.84 4.31
N GLU A 153 14.53 -14.29 3.14
CA GLU A 153 15.84 -13.97 2.59
C GLU A 153 15.75 -12.67 1.79
N ALA A 154 16.31 -11.58 2.33
CA ALA A 154 16.26 -10.26 1.70
C ALA A 154 16.82 -10.25 0.28
N ALA A 155 17.87 -11.05 0.01
CA ALA A 155 18.49 -11.18 -1.30
C ALA A 155 17.61 -11.89 -2.35
N LYS A 156 16.56 -12.62 -1.91
CA LYS A 156 15.59 -13.26 -2.81
C LYS A 156 14.40 -12.38 -3.14
N ARG A 157 14.32 -11.19 -2.54
CA ARG A 157 13.24 -10.25 -2.83
C ARG A 157 13.51 -9.54 -4.13
N PRO A 158 12.48 -9.30 -4.94
CA PRO A 158 12.62 -8.52 -6.17
C PRO A 158 13.01 -7.07 -5.87
N SER A 159 13.56 -6.39 -6.86
CA SER A 159 13.67 -4.94 -6.90
C SER A 159 12.29 -4.27 -7.00
N MET A 160 12.19 -3.00 -6.64
CA MET A 160 10.91 -2.28 -6.78
C MET A 160 10.45 -2.17 -8.24
N ALA A 161 11.37 -2.17 -9.21
CA ALA A 161 11.03 -2.21 -10.63
C ALA A 161 10.37 -3.54 -11.03
N GLU A 162 10.89 -4.67 -10.54
CA GLU A 162 10.28 -5.99 -10.75
C GLU A 162 8.92 -6.10 -10.05
N VAL A 163 8.79 -5.58 -8.82
CA VAL A 163 7.50 -5.50 -8.11
C VAL A 163 6.48 -4.70 -8.94
N ALA A 164 6.87 -3.56 -9.50
CA ALA A 164 5.99 -2.76 -10.34
C ALA A 164 5.56 -3.52 -11.61
N GLY A 165 6.46 -4.26 -12.24
CA GLY A 165 6.14 -5.15 -13.36
C GLY A 165 5.09 -6.22 -13.00
N LEU A 166 5.27 -6.87 -11.84
CA LEU A 166 4.32 -7.89 -11.35
C LEU A 166 2.95 -7.28 -11.03
N MET A 167 2.92 -6.12 -10.35
CA MET A 167 1.68 -5.41 -10.03
C MET A 167 0.91 -4.98 -11.28
N LYS A 168 1.60 -4.50 -12.32
CA LYS A 168 0.98 -4.18 -13.62
C LYS A 168 0.31 -5.40 -14.26
N GLY A 169 0.95 -6.57 -14.17
CA GLY A 169 0.39 -7.83 -14.63
C GLY A 169 -0.85 -8.28 -13.84
N ALA A 170 -0.83 -8.08 -12.52
CA ALA A 170 -1.90 -8.48 -11.61
C ALA A 170 -3.13 -7.58 -11.66
N VAL A 171 -2.95 -6.25 -11.73
CA VAL A 171 -4.03 -5.26 -11.52
C VAL A 171 -4.47 -4.58 -12.82
N ARG A 172 -3.62 -4.56 -13.86
CA ARG A 172 -3.90 -3.99 -15.19
C ARG A 172 -4.43 -2.54 -15.19
N LEU A 173 -4.06 -1.74 -14.18
CA LEU A 173 -4.37 -0.31 -14.11
C LEU A 173 -3.17 0.52 -14.60
N SER A 174 -3.43 1.48 -15.47
CA SER A 174 -2.45 2.45 -15.99
C SER A 174 -2.16 3.59 -14.99
N PRO A 175 -1.03 4.33 -15.12
CA PRO A 175 -0.73 5.47 -14.26
C PRO A 175 -1.88 6.49 -14.20
N GLU A 176 -2.48 6.83 -15.35
CA GLU A 176 -3.55 7.81 -15.48
C GLU A 176 -4.81 7.44 -14.69
N GLN A 177 -5.05 6.14 -14.51
CA GLN A 177 -6.17 5.62 -13.72
C GLN A 177 -5.90 5.65 -12.22
N THR A 178 -4.66 5.88 -11.79
CA THR A 178 -4.25 5.87 -10.37
C THR A 178 -3.84 7.25 -9.85
N THR A 179 -3.52 8.17 -10.76
CA THR A 179 -3.24 9.57 -10.42
C THR A 179 -4.51 10.30 -9.97
N PRO A 180 -4.38 11.30 -9.07
CA PRO A 180 -5.50 12.15 -8.70
C PRO A 180 -6.14 12.79 -9.93
N ARG A 181 -7.46 12.76 -10.02
CA ARG A 181 -8.20 13.54 -11.00
C ARG A 181 -7.96 15.01 -10.67
N ASN A 182 -7.43 15.77 -11.62
CA ASN A 182 -7.42 17.22 -11.51
C ASN A 182 -8.89 17.68 -11.51
N ASN A 183 -9.41 18.10 -10.34
CA ASN A 183 -10.69 18.79 -10.28
C ASN A 183 -10.44 20.22 -10.79
N PRO A 184 -10.89 20.60 -12.00
CA PRO A 184 -10.66 21.95 -12.52
C PRO A 184 -11.37 23.03 -11.67
N LEU A 185 -12.27 22.63 -10.76
CA LEU A 185 -13.01 23.51 -9.86
C LEU A 185 -12.42 23.57 -8.44
N TRP A 186 -11.26 23.00 -8.17
CA TRP A 186 -10.65 23.02 -6.83
C TRP A 186 -10.48 24.45 -6.27
N TRP A 187 -10.22 25.43 -7.15
CA TRP A 187 -10.18 26.85 -6.79
C TRP A 187 -11.54 27.38 -6.33
N ALA A 188 -12.63 26.95 -6.97
CA ALA A 188 -13.98 27.38 -6.61
C ALA A 188 -14.40 26.80 -5.24
N GLU A 189 -13.98 25.58 -4.91
CA GLU A 189 -14.22 24.97 -3.59
C GLU A 189 -13.46 25.73 -2.48
N LEU A 190 -12.21 26.14 -2.72
CA LEU A 190 -11.45 26.98 -1.78
C LEU A 190 -12.10 28.35 -1.53
N GLU A 191 -12.62 29.00 -2.57
CA GLU A 191 -13.35 30.26 -2.43
C GLU A 191 -14.64 30.09 -1.61
N ILE A 192 -15.39 29.01 -1.83
CA ILE A 192 -16.61 28.72 -1.06
C ILE A 192 -16.28 28.47 0.42
N MET A 193 -15.24 27.70 0.72
CA MET A 193 -14.82 27.41 2.10
C MET A 193 -14.30 28.65 2.83
N SER A 194 -13.61 29.56 2.12
CA SER A 194 -13.14 30.83 2.68
C SER A 194 -14.29 31.77 3.03
N THR A 195 -15.41 31.72 2.31
CA THR A 195 -16.56 32.60 2.53
C THR A 195 -17.56 32.07 3.56
N ALA A 196 -17.54 30.76 3.85
CA ALA A 196 -18.39 30.13 4.86
C ALA A 196 -17.89 30.30 6.31
N SER A 197 -16.71 30.89 6.51
CA SER A 197 -16.07 31.10 7.84
C SER A 197 -16.18 32.54 8.37
N THR A 198 -17.04 33.37 7.79
CA THR A 198 -17.36 34.75 8.23
C THR A 198 -18.85 34.89 8.50
#